data_AF-A0A151AX70-F1
#
_entry.id   AF-A0A151AX70-F1
#
_cell.length_a   1.000
_cell.length_b   1.000
_cell.length_c   1.000
_cell.angle_alpha   90.00
_cell.angle_beta   90.00
_cell.angle_gamma   90.00
#
_symmetry.space_group_name_H-M   'P 1'
#
loop_
_entity.id
_entity.type
_entity.pdbx_description
1 polymer ?
#
loop_
_entity_poly.entity_id
_entity_poly.type
_entity_poly.pdbx_seq_one_letter_code
_entity_poly.pdbx_strand_id
1 'polypeptide(L)'
;MKQVPLQVYIDKTLHERLRLVAQRQGVTQSELVRKYLYRGLDKDLGPDDPALEIIGLGAGKTTDLAHKHDQYLVLKEKENWQK
;
A
#
# COMPACT_ATOMS: atom_id res chain seq x y z
N MET A 1 -7.90 19.04 -12.61
CA MET A 1 -7.99 18.37 -11.30
C MET A 1 -8.01 19.43 -10.21
N LYS A 2 -8.86 19.27 -9.18
CA LYS A 2 -8.82 20.16 -8.01
C LYS A 2 -7.61 19.80 -7.14
N GLN A 3 -6.83 20.79 -6.73
CA GLN A 3 -5.68 20.60 -5.83
C GLN A 3 -6.11 20.93 -4.40
N VAL A 4 -5.67 20.12 -3.44
CA VAL A 4 -5.90 20.34 -2.00
C VAL A 4 -4.56 20.74 -1.37
N PRO A 5 -4.50 21.83 -0.58
CA PRO A 5 -3.27 22.21 0.10
C PRO A 5 -2.90 21.20 1.19
N LEU A 6 -1.64 20.80 1.22
CA LEU A 6 -1.08 19.92 2.23
C LEU A 6 0.18 20.57 2.82
N GLN A 7 0.14 20.92 4.11
CA GLN A 7 1.28 21.46 4.84
C GLN A 7 1.95 20.34 5.63
N VAL A 8 3.24 20.12 5.39
CA VAL A 8 4.04 19.10 6.08
C VAL A 8 5.36 19.72 6.50
N TYR A 9 5.75 19.46 7.75
CA TYR A 9 7.07 19.82 8.24
C TYR A 9 8.07 18.74 7.80
N ILE A 10 9.14 19.18 7.14
CA ILE A 10 10.27 18.32 6.75
C ILE A 10 11.55 18.87 7.35
N ASP A 11 12.52 18.00 7.58
CA ASP A 11 13.83 18.44 8.04
C ASP A 11 14.56 19.24 6.95
N LYS A 12 15.52 20.07 7.39
CA LYS A 12 16.30 20.95 6.51
C LYS A 12 17.09 20.16 5.45
N THR A 13 17.58 18.98 5.79
CA THR A 13 18.37 18.15 4.86
C THR A 13 17.50 17.64 3.72
N LEU A 14 16.28 17.19 4.02
CA LEU A 14 15.31 16.77 3.01
C LEU A 14 14.88 17.94 2.12
N HIS A 15 14.67 19.13 2.68
CA HIS A 15 14.34 20.32 1.90
C HIS A 15 15.43 20.68 0.87
N GLU A 16 16.70 20.69 1.28
CA GLU A 16 17.82 20.98 0.39
C GLU A 16 17.98 19.90 -0.71
N ARG A 17 17.79 18.62 -0.36
CA ARG A 17 17.79 17.53 -1.33
C ARG A 17 16.69 17.68 -2.36
N LEU A 18 15.47 18.02 -1.94
CA LEU A 18 14.34 18.28 -2.85
C LEU A 18 14.65 19.43 -3.80
N ARG A 19 15.22 20.54 -3.30
CA ARG A 19 15.64 21.69 -4.11
C ARG A 19 16.63 21.29 -5.20
N LEU A 20 17.69 20.57 -4.81
CA LEU A 20 18.77 20.19 -5.71
C LEU A 20 18.30 19.22 -6.78
N VAL A 21 17.46 18.25 -6.42
CA VAL A 21 16.88 17.29 -7.38
C VAL A 21 15.90 17.99 -8.33
N ALA A 22 15.08 18.90 -7.84
CA ALA A 22 14.13 19.68 -8.65
C ALA A 22 14.86 20.53 -9.70
N GLN A 23 15.94 21.22 -9.30
CA GLN A 23 16.79 21.98 -10.21
C GLN A 23 17.43 21.10 -11.29
N ARG A 24 17.97 19.94 -10.90
CA ARG A 24 18.57 18.99 -11.87
C ARG A 24 17.57 18.44 -12.88
N GLN A 25 16.31 18.29 -12.48
CA GLN A 25 15.23 17.79 -13.33
C GLN A 25 14.47 18.90 -14.09
N GLY A 26 14.75 20.18 -13.82
CA GLY A 26 14.04 21.30 -14.43
C GLY A 26 12.56 21.41 -14.04
N VAL A 27 12.17 20.87 -12.88
CA VAL A 27 10.78 20.86 -12.39
C VAL A 27 10.64 21.64 -11.08
N THR A 28 9.40 21.95 -10.69
CA THR A 28 9.14 22.60 -9.39
C THR A 28 9.31 21.60 -8.24
N GLN A 29 9.65 22.09 -7.03
CA GLN A 29 9.70 21.24 -5.83
C GLN A 29 8.35 20.57 -5.55
N SER A 30 7.24 21.29 -5.73
CA SER A 30 5.89 20.75 -5.50
C SER A 30 5.54 19.62 -6.47
N GLU A 31 5.97 19.71 -7.72
CA GLU A 31 5.81 18.65 -8.71
C GLU A 31 6.63 17.41 -8.35
N LEU A 32 7.88 17.62 -7.93
CA LEU A 32 8.74 16.55 -7.47
C LEU A 32 8.17 15.84 -6.24
N VAL A 33 7.65 16.60 -5.26
CA VAL A 33 6.95 16.06 -4.08
C VAL A 33 5.76 15.22 -4.49
N ARG A 34 4.87 15.74 -5.36
CA ARG A 34 3.72 14.97 -5.85
C ARG A 34 4.15 13.66 -6.52
N LYS A 35 5.15 13.71 -7.39
CA LYS A 35 5.68 12.52 -8.08
C LYS A 35 6.17 11.46 -7.11
N TYR A 36 6.88 11.85 -6.05
CA TYR A 36 7.35 10.91 -5.03
C TYR A 36 6.22 10.40 -4.12
N LEU A 37 5.24 11.24 -3.79
CA LEU A 37 4.06 10.80 -3.04
C LEU A 37 3.27 9.75 -3.80
N TYR A 38 2.99 9.95 -5.10
CA TYR A 38 2.35 8.93 -5.93
C TYR A 38 3.15 7.63 -5.93
N ARG A 39 4.46 7.70 -6.21
CA ARG A 39 5.32 6.51 -6.21
C ARG A 39 5.43 5.81 -4.85
N GLY A 40 5.30 6.55 -3.75
CA GLY A 40 5.29 5.98 -2.40
C GLY A 40 3.97 5.24 -2.16
N LEU A 41 2.85 5.91 -2.45
CA LEU A 41 1.52 5.32 -2.31
C LEU A 41 1.32 4.10 -3.21
N ASP A 42 1.78 4.12 -4.46
CA ASP A 42 1.72 2.97 -5.37
C ASP A 42 2.51 1.76 -4.84
N LYS A 43 3.57 1.99 -4.04
CA LYS A 43 4.32 0.90 -3.41
C LYS A 43 3.62 0.35 -2.18
N ASP A 44 3.04 1.24 -1.37
CA ASP A 44 2.42 0.88 -0.09
C ASP A 44 1.03 0.26 -0.29
N LEU A 45 0.27 0.76 -1.26
CA LEU A 45 -1.05 0.24 -1.64
C LEU A 45 -0.94 -0.95 -2.60
N GLY A 46 0.25 -1.19 -3.17
CA GLY A 46 0.43 -2.10 -4.30
C GLY A 46 -0.28 -1.56 -5.55
N PRO A 47 -0.25 -2.30 -6.68
CA PRO A 47 -1.28 -2.07 -7.68
C PRO A 47 -2.62 -2.28 -6.95
N ASP A 48 -3.51 -1.28 -6.97
CA ASP A 48 -4.94 -1.50 -6.76
C ASP A 48 -5.34 -2.52 -7.83
N ASP A 49 -5.12 -3.80 -7.56
CA ASP A 49 -5.44 -4.88 -8.47
C ASP A 49 -6.91 -5.17 -8.20
N PRO A 50 -7.85 -4.76 -9.06
CA PRO A 50 -9.25 -5.15 -8.93
C PRO A 50 -9.42 -6.68 -8.83
N ALA A 51 -8.43 -7.49 -9.23
CA ALA A 51 -8.43 -8.93 -8.98
C ALA A 51 -8.29 -9.31 -7.48
N LEU A 52 -7.63 -8.49 -6.66
CA LEU A 52 -7.53 -8.72 -5.20
C LEU A 52 -8.88 -8.52 -4.50
N GLU A 53 -9.70 -7.59 -4.98
CA GLU A 53 -11.09 -7.42 -4.54
C GLU A 53 -11.97 -8.63 -4.93
N ILE A 54 -11.71 -9.21 -6.11
CA ILE A 54 -12.44 -10.38 -6.63
C ILE A 54 -12.04 -11.67 -5.90
N ILE A 55 -10.79 -11.81 -5.46
CA ILE A 55 -10.25 -13.05 -4.87
C ILE A 55 -10.39 -13.09 -3.33
N GLY A 56 -10.87 -12.02 -2.68
CA GLY A 56 -11.18 -12.05 -1.24
C GLY A 56 -9.96 -12.24 -0.33
N LEU A 57 -8.75 -11.96 -0.83
CA LEU A 57 -7.50 -12.04 -0.07
C LEU A 57 -7.29 -10.76 0.76
N GLY A 58 -8.21 -10.49 1.69
CA GLY A 58 -7.96 -9.59 2.80
C GLY A 58 -7.14 -10.30 3.87
N ALA A 59 -5.85 -9.95 3.99
CA ALA A 59 -4.92 -10.24 5.09
C ALA A 59 -5.34 -11.34 6.10
N GLY A 60 -5.39 -12.60 5.65
CA GLY A 60 -5.59 -13.77 6.52
C GLY A 60 -4.25 -14.32 7.03
N LYS A 61 -4.16 -14.65 8.33
CA LYS A 61 -2.95 -15.22 8.97
C LYS A 61 -2.59 -16.65 8.51
N THR A 62 -3.44 -17.28 7.70
CA THR A 62 -3.32 -18.70 7.33
C THR A 62 -2.88 -18.80 5.87
N THR A 63 -1.56 -18.84 5.67
CA THR A 63 -0.91 -18.78 4.35
C THR A 63 -1.06 -20.06 3.50
N ASP A 64 -1.49 -21.18 4.09
CA ASP A 64 -1.68 -22.47 3.43
C ASP A 64 -3.16 -22.89 3.31
N LEU A 65 -4.09 -21.94 3.48
CA LEU A 65 -5.53 -22.18 3.47
C LEU A 65 -6.00 -22.91 2.21
N ALA A 66 -5.48 -22.54 1.04
CA ALA A 66 -5.85 -23.17 -0.24
C ALA A 66 -5.36 -24.62 -0.34
N HIS A 67 -4.20 -24.95 0.23
CA HIS A 67 -3.61 -26.29 0.13
C HIS A 67 -4.20 -27.26 1.15
N LYS A 68 -4.50 -26.78 2.36
CA LYS A 68 -5.07 -27.58 3.46
C LYS A 68 -6.55 -27.29 3.70
N HIS A 69 -7.23 -26.75 2.69
CA HIS A 69 -8.62 -26.32 2.76
C HIS A 69 -9.52 -27.39 3.42
N ASP A 70 -9.45 -28.62 2.92
CA ASP A 70 -10.29 -29.71 3.42
C ASP A 70 -9.95 -30.10 4.88
N GLN A 71 -8.69 -29.99 5.27
CA GLN A 71 -8.28 -30.21 6.67
C GLN A 71 -8.85 -29.14 7.60
N TYR A 72 -8.84 -27.87 7.16
CA TYR A 72 -9.45 -26.78 7.91
C TYR A 72 -10.98 -26.92 8.00
N LEU A 73 -11.64 -27.39 6.94
CA LEU A 73 -13.06 -27.71 6.98
C LEU A 73 -13.37 -28.80 8.01
N VAL A 74 -12.57 -29.88 8.03
CA VAL A 74 -12.73 -30.97 9.01
C VAL A 74 -12.48 -30.50 10.44
N LEU A 75 -11.47 -29.65 10.68
CA LEU A 75 -11.20 -29.08 12.00
C LEU A 75 -12.37 -28.21 12.47
N LYS A 76 -12.92 -27.37 11.59
CA LYS A 76 -14.07 -26.52 11.87
C LYS A 76 -15.34 -27.32 12.16
N GLU A 77 -15.59 -28.38 11.39
CA GLU A 77 -16.65 -29.36 11.66
C GLU A 77 -16.48 -29.95 13.06
N LYS A 78 -15.30 -30.47 13.41
CA LYS A 78 -15.05 -31.07 14.73
C LYS A 78 -15.25 -30.09 15.90
N GLU A 79 -14.87 -28.82 15.74
CA GLU A 79 -15.14 -27.79 16.76
C GLU A 79 -16.63 -27.56 16.99
N ASN A 80 -17.45 -27.60 15.93
CA ASN A 80 -18.90 -27.42 16.03
C ASN A 80 -19.60 -28.61 16.70
N TRP A 81 -19.06 -29.82 16.58
CA TRP A 81 -19.62 -31.02 17.21
C TRP A 81 -19.27 -31.17 18.70
N GLN A 82 -18.32 -30.37 19.20
CA GLN A 82 -17.89 -30.36 20.61
C GLN A 82 -18.61 -29.29 21.46
N LYS A 83 -19.56 -28.56 20.86
CA LYS A 83 -20.50 -27.64 21.55
C LYS A 83 -21.87 -28.29 21.68
#